data_AF-A0A2T2XF07-F1
#
_entry.id   AF-A0A2T2XF07-F1
#
_cell.length_a   1.000
_cell.length_b   1.000
_cell.length_c   1.000
_cell.angle_alpha   90.00
_cell.angle_beta   90.00
_cell.angle_gamma   90.00
#
_symmetry.space_group_name_H-M   'P 1'
#
loop_
_entity.id
_entity.type
_entity.pdbx_description
1 polymer ?
#
loop_
_entity_poly.entity_id
_entity_poly.type
_entity_poly.pdbx_seq_one_letter_code
_entity_poly.pdbx_strand_id
1 'polypeptide(L)'
;MSGVRQVHYGARDREAGSIVLLTGTPYIANKHIQVSGPYPEVQTISLVLMTDHLLRLNSPRTSDFLRSFHQDDPRSVALGKEWFSTGYLANAANERWPINRVIEAIQSALGHC
;
A
#
# COMPACT_ATOMS: atom_id res chain seq x y z
N MET A 1 2.69 8.80 26.71
CA MET A 1 2.19 7.78 25.75
C MET A 1 1.09 8.39 24.89
N SER A 2 0.97 7.98 23.63
CA SER A 2 0.17 8.66 22.58
C SER A 2 -1.36 8.57 22.68
N GLY A 3 -1.93 7.84 23.66
CA GLY A 3 -3.39 7.81 23.87
C GLY A 3 -4.22 7.14 22.76
N VAL A 4 -3.58 6.47 21.79
CA VAL A 4 -4.25 5.84 20.64
C VAL A 4 -5.16 4.69 21.09
N ARG A 5 -6.43 4.74 20.67
CA ARG A 5 -7.46 3.71 20.95
C ARG A 5 -8.08 3.10 19.70
N GLN A 6 -7.98 3.76 18.56
CA GLN A 6 -8.56 3.31 17.30
C GLN A 6 -7.48 3.36 16.22
N VAL A 7 -7.34 2.27 15.48
CA VAL A 7 -6.42 2.15 14.35
C VAL A 7 -7.21 1.68 13.15
N HIS A 8 -7.16 2.47 12.08
CA HIS A 8 -7.70 2.10 10.77
C HIS A 8 -6.51 1.89 9.85
N TYR A 9 -6.40 0.71 9.22
CA TYR A 9 -5.25 0.41 8.36
C TYR A 9 -5.68 0.02 6.95
N GLY A 10 -4.96 0.59 5.97
CA GLY A 10 -5.26 0.41 4.55
C GLY A 10 -4.68 -0.88 3.97
N ALA A 11 -3.43 -1.20 4.30
CA ALA A 11 -2.70 -2.30 3.68
C ALA A 11 -2.19 -3.30 4.71
N ARG A 12 -2.17 -4.58 4.32
CA ARG A 12 -1.30 -5.56 4.98
C ARG A 12 0.15 -5.22 4.64
N ASP A 13 1.02 -5.36 5.62
CA ASP A 13 2.46 -5.20 5.46
C ASP A 13 3.12 -6.44 6.04
N ARG A 14 3.71 -7.26 5.18
CA ARG A 14 4.39 -8.50 5.58
C ARG A 14 5.78 -8.26 6.17
N GLU A 15 6.36 -7.09 5.93
CA GLU A 15 7.72 -6.76 6.37
C GLU A 15 7.72 -6.13 7.76
N ALA A 16 6.84 -5.14 7.99
CA ALA A 16 6.82 -4.37 9.24
C ALA A 16 5.45 -4.37 9.95
N GLY A 17 4.41 -4.94 9.34
CA GLY A 17 3.08 -5.01 9.92
C GLY A 17 3.06 -5.82 11.22
N SER A 18 2.58 -5.20 12.30
CA SER A 18 2.67 -5.77 13.65
C SER A 18 1.36 -5.73 14.43
N ILE A 19 0.22 -5.75 13.73
CA ILE A 19 -1.11 -5.78 14.37
C ILE A 19 -1.29 -6.97 15.34
N VAL A 20 -0.55 -8.07 15.12
CA VAL A 20 -0.50 -9.22 16.02
C VAL A 20 -0.01 -8.87 17.43
N LEU A 21 0.77 -7.79 17.59
CA LEU A 21 1.30 -7.37 18.90
C LEU A 21 0.26 -6.76 19.83
N LEU A 22 -0.96 -6.49 19.34
CA LEU A 22 -2.06 -5.99 20.16
C LEU A 22 -2.38 -6.91 21.35
N THR A 23 -2.14 -8.21 21.17
CA THR A 23 -2.30 -9.23 22.22
C THR A 23 -0.96 -9.76 22.73
N GLY A 24 0.17 -9.15 22.31
CA GLY A 24 1.51 -9.66 22.61
C GLY A 24 1.96 -9.46 24.06
N THR A 25 1.34 -8.52 24.79
CA THR A 25 1.60 -8.33 26.23
C THR A 25 0.30 -7.94 26.97
N PRO A 26 0.17 -8.26 28.27
CA PRO A 26 -0.98 -7.81 29.07
C PRO A 26 -1.15 -6.29 29.05
N TYR A 27 -0.03 -5.55 29.00
CA TYR A 27 -0.04 -4.10 28.97
C TYR A 27 -0.69 -3.55 27.69
N ILE A 28 -0.35 -4.08 26.51
CA ILE A 28 -0.93 -3.63 25.25
C ILE A 28 -2.39 -4.10 25.14
N ALA A 29 -2.70 -5.34 25.55
CA ALA A 29 -4.06 -5.88 25.54
C ALA A 29 -5.04 -5.03 26.38
N ASN A 30 -4.59 -4.56 27.54
CA ASN A 30 -5.38 -3.70 28.44
C ASN A 30 -5.62 -2.28 27.89
N LYS A 31 -5.00 -1.91 26.75
CA LYS A 31 -5.29 -0.62 26.10
C LYS A 31 -6.55 -0.64 25.25
N HIS A 32 -7.14 -1.81 25.02
CA HIS A 32 -8.39 -1.98 24.28
C HIS A 32 -8.35 -1.23 22.95
N ILE A 33 -7.25 -1.37 22.21
CA ILE A 33 -7.07 -0.75 20.92
C ILE A 33 -8.00 -1.48 19.94
N GLN A 34 -8.95 -0.75 19.36
CA GLN A 34 -9.84 -1.23 18.33
C GLN A 34 -9.15 -1.07 16.98
N VAL A 35 -9.16 -2.13 16.17
CA VAL A 35 -8.54 -2.09 14.85
C VAL A 35 -9.52 -2.48 13.77
N SER A 36 -9.56 -1.66 12.72
CA SER A 36 -10.41 -1.84 11.53
C SER A 36 -9.54 -1.85 10.27
N GLY A 37 -9.79 -2.82 9.39
CA GLY A 37 -9.04 -3.02 8.15
C GLY A 37 -8.70 -4.49 7.89
N PRO A 38 -7.93 -4.80 6.84
CA PRO A 38 -7.41 -3.86 5.85
C PRO A 38 -8.54 -3.31 4.97
N TYR A 39 -8.43 -2.07 4.50
CA TYR A 39 -9.31 -1.51 3.47
C TYR A 39 -8.73 -1.83 2.07
N PRO A 40 -9.30 -2.80 1.33
CA PRO A 40 -8.65 -3.35 0.14
C PRO A 40 -8.32 -2.31 -0.93
N GLU A 41 -9.19 -1.32 -1.12
CA GLU A 41 -8.97 -0.22 -2.07
C GLU A 41 -7.71 0.58 -1.74
N VAL A 42 -7.49 0.90 -0.47
CA VAL A 42 -6.31 1.63 -0.01
C VAL A 42 -5.05 0.78 -0.19
N GLN A 43 -5.15 -0.54 0.04
CA GLN A 43 -4.05 -1.47 -0.23
C GLN A 43 -3.69 -1.47 -1.71
N THR A 44 -4.68 -1.66 -2.58
CA THR A 44 -4.51 -1.68 -4.04
C THR A 44 -3.84 -0.41 -4.55
N ILE A 45 -4.36 0.77 -4.17
CA ILE A 45 -3.78 2.07 -4.54
C ILE A 45 -2.33 2.16 -4.06
N SER A 46 -2.07 1.81 -2.80
CA SER A 46 -0.73 1.89 -2.21
C SER A 46 0.26 0.97 -2.92
N LEU A 47 -0.14 -0.25 -3.27
CA LEU A 47 0.72 -1.22 -3.94
C LEU A 47 1.08 -0.80 -5.37
N VAL A 48 0.16 -0.20 -6.13
CA VAL A 48 0.46 0.34 -7.47
C VAL A 48 1.51 1.45 -7.37
N LEU A 49 1.28 2.43 -6.47
CA LEU A 49 2.18 3.57 -6.28
C LEU A 49 3.56 3.15 -5.76
N MET A 50 3.61 2.24 -4.79
CA MET A 50 4.87 1.75 -4.22
C MET A 50 5.65 0.88 -5.19
N THR A 51 4.97 0.08 -6.03
CA THR A 51 5.64 -0.71 -7.07
C THR A 51 6.39 0.20 -8.04
N ASP A 52 5.71 1.23 -8.57
CA ASP A 52 6.34 2.21 -9.48
C ASP A 52 7.49 2.95 -8.80
N HIS A 53 7.29 3.41 -7.55
CA HIS A 53 8.31 4.12 -6.79
C HIS A 53 9.56 3.26 -6.52
N LEU A 54 9.38 2.01 -6.09
CA LEU A 54 10.51 1.10 -5.81
C LEU A 54 11.31 0.75 -7.06
N LEU A 55 10.65 0.62 -8.21
CA LEU A 55 11.32 0.40 -9.48
C LEU A 55 12.14 1.62 -9.90
N ARG A 56 11.63 2.84 -9.66
CA ARG A 56 12.38 4.09 -9.91
C ARG A 56 13.55 4.29 -8.96
N LEU A 57 13.38 3.93 -7.69
CA LEU A 57 14.45 4.01 -6.68
C LEU A 57 15.62 3.09 -7.02
N ASN A 58 15.34 1.97 -7.70
CA ASN A 58 16.32 0.96 -8.12
C ASN A 58 17.25 0.51 -6.96
N SER A 59 16.65 0.21 -5.82
CA SER A 59 17.36 -0.24 -4.62
C SER A 59 17.75 -1.73 -4.73
N PRO A 60 18.86 -2.18 -4.11
CA PRO A 60 19.21 -3.60 -4.05
C PRO A 60 18.11 -4.51 -3.47
N ARG A 61 17.20 -3.95 -2.65
CA ARG A 61 16.08 -4.68 -2.04
C ARG A 61 14.78 -4.63 -2.84
N THR A 62 14.76 -3.93 -3.99
CA THR A 62 13.53 -3.77 -4.79
C THR A 62 12.92 -5.13 -5.16
N SER A 63 13.74 -6.13 -5.51
CA SER A 63 13.26 -7.47 -5.87
C SER A 63 12.57 -8.21 -4.72
N ASP A 64 13.03 -8.02 -3.48
CA ASP A 64 12.45 -8.65 -2.30
C ASP A 64 11.12 -8.00 -1.92
N PHE A 65 11.06 -6.66 -1.92
CA PHE A 65 9.80 -5.94 -1.68
C PHE A 65 8.74 -6.25 -2.74
N LEU A 66 9.11 -6.27 -4.02
CA LEU A 66 8.18 -6.62 -5.10
C LEU A 66 7.67 -8.06 -5.00
N ARG A 67 8.49 -8.98 -4.49
CA ARG A 67 8.06 -10.35 -4.22
C ARG A 67 7.03 -10.39 -3.10
N SER A 68 7.29 -9.67 -2.01
CA SER A 68 6.37 -9.52 -0.87
C SER A 68 5.03 -8.93 -1.32
N PHE A 69 5.06 -7.82 -2.05
CA PHE A 69 3.86 -7.15 -2.57
C PHE A 69 3.06 -8.02 -3.54
N HIS A 70 3.74 -8.80 -4.39
CA HIS A 70 3.07 -9.69 -5.32
C HIS A 70 2.29 -10.81 -4.60
N GLN A 71 2.73 -11.22 -3.41
CA GLN A 71 1.99 -12.18 -2.59
C GLN A 71 0.76 -11.56 -1.91
N ASP A 72 0.68 -10.24 -1.80
CA ASP A 72 -0.44 -9.52 -1.20
C ASP A 72 -1.50 -9.15 -2.25
N ASP A 73 -1.10 -8.61 -3.40
CA ASP A 73 -1.98 -8.35 -4.55
C ASP A 73 -1.20 -8.37 -5.88
N PRO A 74 -1.24 -9.48 -6.63
CA PRO A 74 -0.50 -9.60 -7.88
C PRO A 74 -1.00 -8.65 -8.97
N ARG A 75 -2.29 -8.27 -8.96
CA ARG A 75 -2.88 -7.40 -9.99
C ARG A 75 -2.37 -5.97 -9.85
N SER A 76 -2.34 -5.47 -8.61
CA SER A 76 -1.79 -4.14 -8.30
C SER A 76 -0.31 -4.03 -8.64
N VAL A 77 0.48 -5.07 -8.36
CA VAL A 77 1.90 -5.09 -8.73
C VAL A 77 2.11 -5.16 -10.24
N ALA A 78 1.27 -5.90 -10.97
CA ALA A 78 1.34 -5.94 -12.43
C ALA A 78 1.09 -4.55 -13.04
N LEU A 79 0.03 -3.86 -12.58
CA LEU A 79 -0.29 -2.51 -13.04
C LEU A 79 0.83 -1.52 -12.71
N GLY A 80 1.39 -1.57 -11.49
CA GLY A 80 2.51 -0.70 -11.10
C GLY A 80 3.76 -0.90 -11.97
N LYS A 81 4.07 -2.15 -12.36
CA LYS A 81 5.17 -2.45 -13.29
C LYS A 81 4.90 -1.92 -14.70
N GLU A 82 3.67 -2.07 -15.18
CA GLU A 82 3.25 -1.53 -16.47
C GLU A 82 3.36 0.00 -16.49
N TRP A 83 2.84 0.67 -15.47
CA TRP A 83 2.90 2.13 -15.35
C TRP A 83 4.30 2.67 -15.16
N PHE A 84 5.18 1.90 -14.51
CA PHE A 84 6.61 2.19 -14.49
C PHE A 84 7.21 2.18 -15.90
N SER A 85 6.95 1.12 -16.69
CA SER A 85 7.51 0.97 -18.04
C SER A 85 7.04 2.04 -19.02
N THR A 86 5.81 2.54 -18.85
CA THR A 86 5.21 3.60 -19.69
C THR A 86 5.49 5.00 -19.17
N GLY A 87 6.03 5.14 -17.96
CA GLY A 87 6.20 6.43 -17.30
C GLY A 87 4.89 7.09 -16.85
N TYR A 88 3.78 6.36 -16.80
CA TYR A 88 2.44 6.91 -16.56
C TYR A 88 2.37 7.77 -15.30
N LEU A 89 2.82 7.23 -14.15
CA LEU A 89 2.80 7.96 -12.87
C LEU A 89 3.82 9.10 -12.82
N ALA A 90 4.96 8.97 -13.50
CA ALA A 90 5.93 10.06 -13.59
C ALA A 90 5.37 11.23 -14.42
N ASN A 91 4.68 10.94 -15.52
CA ASN A 91 4.01 11.96 -16.33
C ASN A 91 2.86 12.62 -15.55
N ALA A 92 2.04 11.83 -14.85
CA ALA A 92 0.99 12.36 -13.98
C ALA A 92 1.56 13.28 -12.88
N ALA A 93 2.71 12.94 -12.30
CA ALA A 93 3.40 13.77 -11.32
C ALA A 93 3.94 15.08 -11.95
N ASN A 94 4.54 15.02 -13.14
CA ASN A 94 5.02 16.19 -13.88
C ASN A 94 3.88 17.14 -14.25
N GLU A 95 2.73 16.59 -14.63
CA GLU A 95 1.49 17.32 -14.92
C GLU A 95 0.73 17.76 -13.65
N ARG A 96 1.24 17.43 -12.47
CA ARG A 96 0.64 17.76 -11.16
C ARG A 96 -0.81 17.32 -11.04
N TRP A 97 -1.10 16.10 -11.48
CA TRP A 97 -2.44 15.53 -11.32
C TRP A 97 -2.84 15.50 -9.83
N PRO A 98 -4.10 15.85 -9.51
CA PRO A 98 -4.58 15.69 -8.16
C PRO A 98 -4.73 14.19 -7.83
N ILE A 99 -4.56 13.83 -6.56
CA ILE A 99 -4.53 12.42 -6.15
C ILE A 99 -5.81 11.66 -6.49
N ASN A 100 -6.98 12.32 -6.45
CA ASN A 100 -8.26 11.69 -6.80
C ASN A 100 -8.26 11.22 -8.27
N ARG A 101 -7.68 11.98 -9.19
CA ARG A 101 -7.56 11.58 -10.60
C ARG A 101 -6.67 10.35 -10.76
N VAL A 102 -5.60 10.24 -9.97
CA VAL A 102 -4.72 9.06 -9.96
C VAL A 102 -5.47 7.84 -9.40
N ILE A 103 -6.23 8.02 -8.32
CA ILE A 103 -7.06 6.98 -7.70
C ILE A 103 -8.11 6.47 -8.70
N GLU A 104 -8.84 7.37 -9.35
CA GLU A 104 -9.84 7.03 -10.38
C GLU A 104 -9.20 6.25 -11.54
N ALA A 105 -7.99 6.64 -11.97
CA ALA A 105 -7.26 5.92 -13.01
C ALA A 105 -6.87 4.50 -12.58
N ILE A 106 -6.43 4.32 -11.33
CA ILE A 106 -6.08 2.99 -10.78
C ILE A 106 -7.33 2.11 -10.71
N GLN A 107 -8.43 2.66 -10.17
CA GLN A 107 -9.71 1.97 -10.04
C GLN A 107 -10.26 1.53 -11.40
N SER A 108 -10.23 2.44 -12.39
CA SER A 108 -10.63 2.16 -13.77
C SER A 108 -9.78 1.07 -14.41
N ALA A 109 -8.45 1.13 -14.25
CA ALA A 109 -7.52 0.14 -14.81
C ALA A 109 -7.69 -1.26 -14.19
N LEU A 110 -8.12 -1.36 -12.94
CA LEU A 110 -8.30 -2.63 -12.22
C LEU A 110 -9.75 -3.16 -12.25
N GLY A 111 -10.67 -2.44 -12.90
CA GLY A 111 -12.08 -2.85 -13.03
C GLY A 111 -12.88 -2.74 -11.73
N HIS A 112 -12.49 -1.84 -10.83
CA HIS A 112 -13.22 -1.52 -9.61
C HIS A 112 -14.04 -0.24 -9.85
N CYS A 113 -15.32 -0.39 -10.21
CA CYS A 113 -16.31 0.70 -10.23
C CYS A 113 -17.07 0.77 -8.91
#